data_AF-A0A3M7R8L5-F1
#
_entry.id   AF-A0A3M7R8L5-F1
#
_cell.length_a   1.000
_cell.length_b   1.000
_cell.length_c   1.000
_cell.angle_alpha   90.00
_cell.angle_beta   90.00
_cell.angle_gamma   90.00
#
_symmetry.space_group_name_H-M   'P 1'
#
loop_
_entity.id
_entity.type
_entity.pdbx_description
1 polymer ?
#
loop_
_entity_poly.entity_id
_entity_poly.type
_entity_poly.pdbx_seq_one_letter_code
_entity_poly.pdbx_strand_id
1 'polypeptide(L)'
;MEEAFSILEDWPTVPGESTDTLKKMHKYVMALVSIVKAQKDQIKEMATEIADLKANPVTNNPAPTLSWASVISNKHHGDDCKREKGAQRNRKNPDSVVISGAGYSESEDTDKERVNEVLEVLNLDRDQVKYQRRIKSANGSRLDKIVVTFKETKFKQQAISKSKDLKDRTGFEQVYVNSDKTQCKRVLERNLRGERNRRNQELKGGTEGRHRYGIKSSGQYEGKKFSWGIRWDDPEKFISPNKKATNPKSKSVN
;
A
#
# COMPACT_ATOMS: atom_id res chain seq x y z
N MET A 1 26.97 21.95 32.02
CA MET A 1 26.25 20.69 32.33
C MET A 1 26.98 19.92 33.43
N GLU A 2 28.31 19.77 33.36
CA GLU A 2 29.14 19.18 34.43
C GLU A 2 28.94 19.86 35.80
N GLU A 3 28.96 21.18 35.88
CA GLU A 3 28.72 21.93 37.13
C GLU A 3 27.35 21.65 37.77
N ALA A 4 26.31 21.44 36.96
CA ALA A 4 24.97 21.12 37.48
C ALA A 4 24.91 19.72 38.11
N PHE A 5 25.76 18.79 37.68
CA PHE A 5 25.87 17.46 38.28
C PHE A 5 26.65 17.49 39.59
N SER A 6 27.70 18.31 39.68
CA SER A 6 28.46 18.49 40.93
C SER A 6 27.58 19.07 42.05
N ILE A 7 26.71 20.03 41.73
CA ILE A 7 25.74 20.60 42.68
C ILE A 7 24.72 19.56 43.18
N LEU A 8 24.41 18.54 42.37
CA LEU A 8 23.47 17.47 42.71
C LEU A 8 24.11 16.33 43.51
N GLU A 9 25.44 16.20 43.51
CA GLU A 9 26.18 15.22 44.31
C GLU A 9 26.36 15.66 45.75
N ASP A 10 26.54 16.96 45.97
CA ASP A 10 26.67 17.57 47.30
C ASP A 10 25.31 17.95 47.92
N TRP A 11 24.21 17.37 47.44
CA TRP A 11 22.88 17.74 47.94
C TRP A 11 22.71 17.31 49.40
N PRO A 12 22.36 18.24 50.32
CA PRO A 12 22.31 17.93 51.74
C PRO A 12 21.24 16.88 52.06
N THR A 13 21.59 15.96 52.95
CA THR A 13 20.65 14.95 53.45
C THR A 13 19.56 15.64 54.27
N VAL A 14 18.31 15.26 54.04
CA VAL A 14 17.18 15.88 54.76
C VAL A 14 17.21 15.45 56.24
N PRO A 15 17.19 16.38 57.22
CA PRO A 15 17.17 16.06 58.64
C PRO A 15 15.97 15.18 59.04
N GLY A 16 16.14 14.35 60.09
CA GLY A 16 15.13 13.39 60.54
C GLY A 16 13.77 13.99 60.94
N GLU A 17 13.77 15.23 61.43
CA GLU A 17 12.58 15.98 61.88
C GLU A 17 11.83 16.73 60.76
N SER A 18 12.18 16.49 59.50
CA SER A 18 11.51 17.10 58.35
C SER A 18 10.09 16.59 58.14
N THR A 19 9.23 17.46 57.59
CA THR A 19 7.86 17.12 57.19
C THR A 19 7.85 16.02 56.12
N ASP A 20 6.84 15.16 56.13
CA ASP A 20 6.71 14.04 55.17
C ASP A 20 6.71 14.49 53.70
N THR A 21 6.20 15.69 53.44
CA THR A 21 6.22 16.30 52.10
C THR A 21 7.66 16.57 51.63
N LEU A 22 8.53 17.08 52.51
CA LEU A 22 9.93 17.36 52.19
C LEU A 22 10.70 16.05 51.90
N LYS A 23 10.43 15.00 52.70
CA LYS A 23 11.00 13.66 52.49
C LYS A 23 10.58 13.07 51.14
N LYS A 24 9.31 13.23 50.75
CA LYS A 24 8.81 12.78 49.43
C LYS A 24 9.43 13.56 48.28
N MET A 25 9.53 14.89 48.38
CA MET A 25 10.17 15.72 47.37
C MET A 25 11.64 15.35 47.17
N HIS A 26 12.38 15.14 48.25
CA HIS A 26 13.77 14.69 48.19
C HIS A 26 13.91 13.33 47.48
N LYS A 27 13.04 12.36 47.76
CA LYS A 27 13.03 11.07 47.05
C LYS A 27 12.80 11.22 45.54
N TYR A 28 11.88 12.08 45.12
CA TYR A 28 11.64 12.33 43.69
C TYR A 28 12.84 12.98 43.01
N VAL A 29 13.47 13.96 43.67
CA VAL A 29 14.67 14.61 43.15
C VAL A 29 15.80 13.59 42.99
N MET A 30 16.07 12.76 44.00
CA MET A 30 17.12 11.73 43.91
C MET A 30 16.85 10.67 42.84
N ALA A 31 15.58 10.29 42.64
CA ALA A 31 15.19 9.37 41.58
C ALA A 31 15.46 9.96 40.18
N LEU A 32 15.13 11.25 39.98
CA LEU A 32 15.42 11.96 38.73
C LEU A 32 16.93 12.08 38.49
N VAL A 33 17.71 12.43 39.52
CA VAL A 33 19.18 12.51 39.43
C VAL A 33 19.76 11.17 38.98
N SER A 34 19.25 10.06 39.54
CA SER A 34 19.70 8.70 39.19
C SER A 34 19.42 8.36 37.71
N ILE A 35 18.24 8.73 37.20
CA ILE A 35 17.87 8.52 35.79
C ILE A 35 18.76 9.34 34.87
N VAL A 36 18.98 10.62 35.18
CA VAL A 36 19.80 11.50 34.35
C VAL A 36 21.26 11.04 34.33
N LYS A 37 21.79 10.52 35.44
CA LYS A 37 23.12 9.88 35.48
C LYS A 37 23.21 8.67 34.55
N ALA A 38 22.24 7.76 34.63
CA ALA A 38 22.21 6.59 33.74
C ALA A 38 22.15 6.98 32.25
N GLN A 39 21.38 8.02 31.90
CA GLN A 39 21.32 8.53 30.53
C GLN A 39 22.65 9.16 30.08
N LYS A 40 23.34 9.87 30.97
CA LYS A 40 24.67 10.46 30.68
C LYS A 40 25.68 9.36 30.34
N ASP A 41 25.68 8.27 31.11
CA ASP A 41 26.62 7.15 30.90
C ASP A 41 26.32 6.41 29.58
N GLN A 42 25.05 6.18 29.26
CA GLN A 42 24.64 5.62 27.96
C GLN A 42 25.07 6.49 26.77
N ILE A 43 24.96 7.81 26.90
CA ILE A 43 25.41 8.75 25.85
C ILE A 43 26.92 8.66 25.67
N LYS A 44 27.68 8.54 26.76
CA LYS A 44 29.14 8.38 26.69
C LYS A 44 29.52 7.06 26.02
N GLU A 45 28.86 5.95 26.37
CA GLU A 45 29.07 4.62 25.77
C GLU A 45 28.79 4.62 24.26
N MET A 46 27.64 5.15 23.84
CA MET A 46 27.31 5.27 22.41
C MET A 46 28.29 6.18 21.67
N ALA A 47 28.76 7.25 22.30
CA ALA A 47 29.75 8.14 21.69
C ALA A 47 31.11 7.44 21.50
N THR A 48 31.52 6.59 22.44
CA THR A 48 32.73 5.77 22.30
C THR A 48 32.59 4.70 21.22
N GLU A 49 31.46 4.01 21.12
CA GLU A 49 31.20 3.03 20.04
C GLU A 49 31.25 3.70 18.66
N ILE A 50 30.67 4.90 18.51
CA ILE A 50 30.72 5.66 17.25
C ILE A 50 32.16 6.07 16.91
N ALA A 51 32.96 6.44 17.91
CA ALA A 51 34.37 6.79 17.71
C ALA A 51 35.19 5.57 17.27
N ASP A 52 34.99 4.42 17.90
CA ASP A 52 35.68 3.16 17.58
C ASP A 52 35.30 2.64 16.19
N LEU A 53 34.02 2.68 15.82
CA LEU A 53 33.54 2.31 14.48
C LEU A 53 34.08 3.25 13.38
N LYS A 54 34.35 4.51 13.71
CA LYS A 54 34.99 5.46 12.78
C LYS A 54 36.50 5.23 12.67
N ALA A 55 37.17 4.83 13.75
CA ALA A 55 38.60 4.58 13.78
C ALA A 55 38.98 3.24 13.10
N ASN A 56 38.10 2.23 13.17
CA ASN A 56 38.28 0.92 12.56
C ASN A 56 37.18 0.63 11.52
N PRO A 57 37.25 1.19 10.30
CA PRO A 57 36.37 0.77 9.22
C PRO A 57 36.68 -0.71 8.93
N VAL A 58 35.69 -1.58 9.12
CA VAL A 58 35.79 -3.02 8.83
C VAL A 58 36.21 -3.20 7.37
N THR A 59 37.50 -3.46 7.14
CA THR A 59 38.11 -3.76 5.86
C THR A 59 37.93 -5.24 5.57
N ASN A 60 36.71 -5.66 5.22
CA ASN A 60 36.51 -6.93 4.53
C ASN A 60 35.38 -6.83 3.51
N ASN A 61 35.80 -6.85 2.24
CA ASN A 61 35.07 -6.84 0.97
C ASN A 61 34.76 -5.47 0.36
N PRO A 62 35.08 -5.26 -0.93
CA PRO A 62 34.67 -4.07 -1.68
C PRO A 62 33.18 -4.19 -1.99
N ALA A 63 32.33 -3.85 -1.00
CA ALA A 63 30.93 -3.57 -1.25
C ALA A 63 30.83 -2.25 -2.02
N PRO A 64 29.93 -2.15 -3.02
CA PRO A 64 29.80 -0.94 -3.83
C PRO A 64 29.46 0.22 -2.91
N THR A 65 30.17 1.33 -3.10
CA THR A 65 30.05 2.58 -2.36
C THR A 65 28.58 2.99 -2.29
N LEU A 66 27.92 2.66 -1.18
CA LEU A 66 26.55 3.10 -0.88
C LEU A 66 26.61 4.59 -0.58
N SER A 67 26.61 5.38 -1.65
CA SER A 67 26.41 6.81 -1.61
C SER A 67 25.12 7.12 -0.86
N TRP A 68 25.17 8.08 0.08
CA TRP A 68 23.96 8.63 0.71
C TRP A 68 22.93 9.11 -0.34
N ALA A 69 23.36 9.47 -1.56
CA ALA A 69 22.45 9.76 -2.67
C ALA A 69 21.64 8.54 -3.12
N SER A 70 22.20 7.32 -3.02
CA SER A 70 21.51 6.05 -3.31
C SER A 70 20.52 5.67 -2.19
N VAL A 71 20.86 5.98 -0.93
CA VAL A 71 19.96 5.76 0.22
C VAL A 71 18.77 6.74 0.20
N ILE A 72 18.99 7.99 -0.24
CA ILE A 72 17.91 8.98 -0.40
C ILE A 72 17.01 8.66 -1.60
N SER A 73 17.55 8.02 -2.66
CA SER A 73 16.77 7.59 -3.82
C SER A 73 16.01 6.27 -3.59
N ASN A 74 16.41 5.44 -2.62
CA ASN A 74 15.64 4.29 -2.13
C ASN A 74 14.54 4.66 -1.11
N LYS A 75 13.96 5.86 -1.25
CA LYS A 75 12.82 6.27 -0.44
C LYS A 75 11.59 5.41 -0.74
N HIS A 76 11.17 4.70 0.30
CA HIS A 76 9.82 4.18 0.54
C HIS A 76 8.75 4.60 -0.48
N HIS A 77 8.38 3.69 -1.37
CA HIS A 77 7.13 3.76 -2.15
C HIS A 77 5.83 3.76 -1.29
N GLY A 78 5.95 3.86 0.04
CA GLY A 78 4.84 3.92 0.98
C GLY A 78 4.35 5.33 1.31
N ASP A 79 5.19 6.36 1.22
CA ASP A 79 4.87 7.70 1.76
C ASP A 79 4.61 8.81 0.73
N ASP A 80 4.90 8.58 -0.55
CA ASP A 80 4.66 9.59 -1.61
C ASP A 80 3.18 9.97 -1.75
N CYS A 81 2.26 9.10 -1.32
CA CYS A 81 0.84 9.40 -1.41
C CYS A 81 0.37 10.47 -0.42
N LYS A 82 1.12 10.74 0.66
CA LYS A 82 0.74 11.78 1.65
C LYS A 82 1.17 13.19 1.25
N ARG A 83 2.22 13.34 0.43
CA ARG A 83 2.75 14.66 0.01
C ARG A 83 2.10 15.22 -1.26
N GLU A 84 1.29 14.44 -1.96
CA GLU A 84 0.77 14.80 -3.30
C GLU A 84 -0.64 15.44 -3.28
N LYS A 85 -0.96 16.24 -2.26
CA LYS A 85 -2.24 16.98 -2.20
C LYS A 85 -2.28 18.25 -3.06
N GLY A 86 -1.12 18.77 -3.49
CA GLY A 86 -1.01 20.07 -4.17
C GLY A 86 -1.04 20.04 -5.71
N ALA A 87 -0.34 19.10 -6.36
CA ALA A 87 -0.03 19.22 -7.80
C ALA A 87 -0.71 18.18 -8.74
N GLN A 88 -1.27 17.08 -8.22
CA GLN A 88 -1.84 16.01 -9.06
C GLN A 88 -3.37 16.09 -9.30
N ARG A 89 -4.04 17.15 -8.82
CA ARG A 89 -5.50 17.27 -9.00
C ARG A 89 -5.94 17.37 -10.47
N ASN A 90 -5.04 17.68 -11.41
CA ASN A 90 -5.36 18.10 -12.79
C ASN A 90 -5.09 17.07 -13.91
N ARG A 91 -4.90 15.77 -13.64
CA ARG A 91 -4.85 14.74 -14.70
C ARG A 91 -5.84 13.60 -14.48
N LYS A 92 -6.97 13.91 -13.85
CA LYS A 92 -8.06 12.97 -13.60
C LYS A 92 -8.90 12.84 -14.87
N ASN A 93 -8.69 11.78 -15.63
CA ASN A 93 -9.72 11.31 -16.55
C ASN A 93 -10.41 10.11 -15.87
N PRO A 94 -11.56 10.31 -15.19
CA PRO A 94 -12.30 9.20 -14.59
C PRO A 94 -12.70 8.16 -15.64
N ASP A 95 -12.71 8.52 -16.91
CA ASP A 95 -13.20 7.72 -18.04
C ASP A 95 -12.08 7.01 -18.82
N SER A 96 -10.87 6.93 -18.24
CA SER A 96 -9.73 6.26 -18.87
C SER A 96 -9.58 4.79 -18.44
N VAL A 97 -9.16 3.98 -19.40
CA VAL A 97 -8.72 2.60 -19.23
C VAL A 97 -7.30 2.43 -19.76
N VAL A 98 -6.60 1.42 -19.26
CA VAL A 98 -5.28 1.01 -19.72
C VAL A 98 -5.40 -0.38 -20.32
N ILE A 99 -5.11 -0.50 -21.61
CA ILE A 99 -4.96 -1.75 -22.34
C ILE A 99 -3.48 -2.14 -22.21
N SER A 100 -3.21 -3.30 -21.63
CA SER A 100 -1.86 -3.88 -21.53
C SER A 100 -1.78 -5.12 -22.41
N GLY A 101 -0.62 -5.42 -23.00
CA GLY A 101 -0.46 -6.60 -23.87
C GLY A 101 -0.82 -6.35 -25.34
N ALA A 102 -0.90 -5.09 -25.76
CA ALA A 102 -1.22 -4.68 -27.13
C ALA A 102 -0.05 -4.80 -28.12
N GLY A 103 1.09 -5.37 -27.70
CA GLY A 103 2.32 -5.44 -28.47
C GLY A 103 3.10 -4.12 -28.53
N TYR A 104 4.37 -4.20 -28.90
CA TYR A 104 5.20 -3.03 -29.20
C TYR A 104 4.86 -2.49 -30.59
N SER A 105 4.77 -1.17 -30.69
CA SER A 105 4.52 -0.46 -31.94
C SER A 105 5.37 0.80 -31.98
N GLU A 106 5.84 1.15 -33.17
CA GLU A 106 6.58 2.39 -33.40
C GLU A 106 5.67 3.54 -33.88
N SER A 107 4.58 3.21 -34.58
CA SER A 107 3.64 4.18 -35.16
C SER A 107 2.37 4.37 -34.31
N GLU A 108 1.74 5.53 -34.42
CA GLU A 108 0.43 5.77 -33.80
C GLU A 108 -0.72 5.10 -34.55
N ASP A 109 -0.55 4.81 -35.84
CA ASP A 109 -1.61 4.19 -36.64
C ASP A 109 -1.77 2.70 -36.31
N THR A 110 -0.68 1.99 -36.07
CA THR A 110 -0.75 0.62 -35.54
C THR A 110 -1.38 0.57 -34.15
N ASP A 111 -1.16 1.60 -33.32
CA ASP A 111 -1.87 1.73 -32.04
C ASP A 111 -3.38 1.95 -32.22
N LYS A 112 -3.81 2.64 -33.27
CA LYS A 112 -5.24 2.82 -33.57
C LYS A 112 -5.86 1.52 -34.03
N GLU A 113 -5.20 0.79 -34.92
CA GLU A 113 -5.66 -0.52 -35.40
C GLU A 113 -5.83 -1.50 -34.24
N ARG A 114 -4.81 -1.64 -33.38
CA ARG A 114 -4.88 -2.52 -32.20
C ARG A 114 -5.98 -2.13 -31.23
N VAL A 115 -6.18 -0.83 -30.99
CA VAL A 115 -7.29 -0.38 -30.14
C VAL A 115 -8.63 -0.69 -30.79
N ASN A 116 -8.77 -0.54 -32.11
CA ASN A 116 -10.00 -0.88 -32.82
C ASN A 116 -10.33 -2.37 -32.72
N GLU A 117 -9.34 -3.25 -32.97
CA GLU A 117 -9.50 -4.70 -32.81
C GLU A 117 -10.00 -5.07 -31.40
N VAL A 118 -9.41 -4.47 -30.37
CA VAL A 118 -9.85 -4.70 -28.97
C VAL A 118 -11.27 -4.19 -28.75
N LEU A 119 -11.62 -3.01 -29.28
CA LEU A 119 -12.96 -2.43 -29.11
C LEU A 119 -14.04 -3.24 -29.85
N GLU A 120 -13.74 -3.79 -31.02
CA GLU A 120 -14.63 -4.69 -31.76
C GLU A 120 -14.96 -5.93 -30.95
N VAL A 121 -13.95 -6.57 -30.33
CA VAL A 121 -14.16 -7.73 -29.45
C VAL A 121 -15.04 -7.36 -28.25
N LEU A 122 -14.87 -6.15 -27.70
CA LEU A 122 -15.68 -5.64 -26.60
C LEU A 122 -17.07 -5.14 -27.05
N ASN A 123 -17.37 -5.17 -28.36
CA ASN A 123 -18.58 -4.61 -28.95
C ASN A 123 -18.81 -3.17 -28.46
N LEU A 124 -17.83 -2.31 -28.75
CA LEU A 124 -17.78 -0.89 -28.43
C LEU A 124 -17.42 -0.09 -29.69
N ASP A 125 -18.19 0.95 -29.98
CA ASP A 125 -17.90 1.80 -31.14
C ASP A 125 -16.67 2.67 -30.91
N ARG A 126 -15.86 2.82 -31.96
CA ARG A 126 -14.67 3.66 -31.95
C ARG A 126 -14.99 5.12 -31.67
N ASP A 127 -16.15 5.59 -32.09
CA ASP A 127 -16.61 6.97 -31.86
C ASP A 127 -16.74 7.34 -30.39
N GLN A 128 -16.79 6.35 -29.50
CA GLN A 128 -16.84 6.58 -28.05
C GLN A 128 -15.48 6.89 -27.45
N VAL A 129 -14.40 6.72 -28.20
CA VAL A 129 -13.05 7.09 -27.76
C VAL A 129 -12.80 8.57 -28.04
N LYS A 130 -12.47 9.31 -26.99
CA LYS A 130 -12.07 10.72 -27.07
C LYS A 130 -10.62 10.86 -27.54
N TYR A 131 -9.74 10.05 -26.97
CA TYR A 131 -8.31 10.09 -27.26
C TYR A 131 -7.62 8.81 -26.79
N GLN A 132 -6.53 8.44 -27.46
CA GLN A 132 -5.66 7.36 -27.06
C GLN A 132 -4.20 7.80 -27.05
N ARG A 133 -3.41 7.24 -26.13
CA ARG A 133 -1.96 7.43 -26.11
C ARG A 133 -1.25 6.20 -25.58
N ARG A 134 -0.05 5.93 -26.09
CA ARG A 134 0.84 4.94 -25.50
C ARG A 134 1.58 5.53 -24.30
N ILE A 135 1.82 4.70 -23.28
CA ILE A 135 2.65 5.09 -22.14
C ILE A 135 4.12 4.92 -22.55
N LYS A 136 4.93 5.96 -22.35
CA LYS A 136 6.39 5.91 -22.54
C LYS A 136 7.06 5.61 -21.20
N SER A 137 8.10 4.80 -21.24
CA SER A 137 9.03 4.57 -20.12
C SER A 137 9.88 5.82 -19.87
N ALA A 138 10.53 5.88 -18.71
CA ALA A 138 11.53 6.92 -18.39
C ALA A 138 12.68 6.94 -19.41
N ASN A 139 13.01 5.78 -19.97
CA ASN A 139 14.03 5.63 -21.00
C ASN A 139 13.52 5.99 -22.42
N GLY A 140 12.32 6.56 -22.53
CA GLY A 140 11.68 6.90 -23.81
C GLY A 140 11.07 5.72 -24.56
N SER A 141 11.35 4.48 -24.15
CA SER A 141 10.81 3.28 -24.79
C SER A 141 9.28 3.20 -24.66
N ARG A 142 8.61 2.89 -25.77
CA ARG A 142 7.15 2.71 -25.80
C ARG A 142 6.80 1.43 -25.04
N LEU A 143 6.05 1.55 -23.94
CA LEU A 143 5.59 0.38 -23.19
C LEU A 143 4.48 -0.31 -23.95
N ASP A 144 4.30 -1.60 -23.66
CA ASP A 144 3.15 -2.37 -24.11
C ASP A 144 1.85 -2.02 -23.34
N LYS A 145 1.56 -0.71 -23.28
CA LYS A 145 0.42 -0.13 -22.56
C LYS A 145 -0.13 1.06 -23.30
N ILE A 146 -1.40 0.98 -23.68
CA ILE A 146 -2.16 2.06 -24.31
C ILE A 146 -3.21 2.57 -23.33
N VAL A 147 -3.23 3.87 -23.09
CA VAL A 147 -4.30 4.54 -22.35
C VAL A 147 -5.36 4.98 -23.34
N VAL A 148 -6.59 4.52 -23.14
CA VAL A 148 -7.76 4.91 -23.93
C VAL A 148 -8.69 5.72 -23.03
N THR A 149 -9.06 6.91 -23.47
CA THR A 149 -10.00 7.78 -22.76
C THR A 149 -11.33 7.80 -23.51
N PHE A 150 -12.40 7.39 -22.85
CA PHE A 150 -13.74 7.42 -23.43
C PHE A 150 -14.39 8.79 -23.26
N LYS A 151 -15.43 9.05 -24.06
CA LYS A 151 -16.29 10.24 -23.93
C LYS A 151 -17.15 10.18 -22.67
N GLU A 152 -17.58 8.97 -22.26
CA GLU A 152 -18.46 8.76 -21.11
C GLU A 152 -18.00 7.60 -20.22
N THR A 153 -18.31 7.69 -18.93
CA THR A 153 -17.97 6.66 -17.93
C THR A 153 -18.64 5.30 -18.21
N LYS A 154 -19.82 5.29 -18.85
CA LYS A 154 -20.55 4.06 -19.16
C LYS A 154 -19.73 3.12 -20.04
N PHE A 155 -19.01 3.67 -21.03
CA PHE A 155 -18.18 2.88 -21.96
C PHE A 155 -16.94 2.33 -21.26
N LYS A 156 -16.36 3.10 -20.34
CA LYS A 156 -15.30 2.58 -19.46
C LYS A 156 -15.79 1.36 -18.66
N GLN A 157 -16.96 1.46 -18.03
CA GLN A 157 -17.51 0.36 -17.23
C GLN A 157 -17.81 -0.86 -18.11
N GLN A 158 -18.37 -0.64 -19.29
CA GLN A 158 -18.64 -1.68 -20.28
C GLN A 158 -17.34 -2.37 -20.75
N ALA A 159 -16.30 -1.59 -21.10
CA ALA A 159 -14.99 -2.10 -21.49
C ALA A 159 -14.36 -2.97 -20.40
N ILE A 160 -14.45 -2.55 -19.13
CA ILE A 160 -13.93 -3.32 -18.00
C ILE A 160 -14.76 -4.58 -17.76
N SER A 161 -16.09 -4.50 -17.85
CA SER A 161 -16.98 -5.66 -17.62
C SER A 161 -16.76 -6.76 -18.66
N LYS A 162 -16.70 -6.38 -19.93
CA LYS A 162 -16.50 -7.28 -21.08
C LYS A 162 -15.04 -7.66 -21.31
N SER A 163 -14.09 -7.07 -20.60
CA SER A 163 -12.64 -7.38 -20.74
C SER A 163 -12.29 -8.84 -20.52
N LYS A 164 -13.17 -9.62 -19.87
CA LYS A 164 -12.99 -11.05 -19.67
C LYS A 164 -13.11 -11.82 -20.99
N ASP A 165 -13.93 -11.33 -21.92
CA ASP A 165 -14.21 -11.96 -23.21
C ASP A 165 -12.98 -11.95 -24.13
N LEU A 166 -12.01 -11.05 -23.88
CA LEU A 166 -10.72 -11.01 -24.57
C LEU A 166 -9.90 -12.28 -24.35
N LYS A 167 -10.06 -12.97 -23.22
CA LYS A 167 -9.29 -14.17 -22.92
C LYS A 167 -9.70 -15.38 -23.74
N ASP A 168 -10.95 -15.40 -24.19
CA ASP A 168 -11.51 -16.51 -24.93
C ASP A 168 -11.31 -16.34 -26.45
N ARG A 169 -10.74 -15.20 -26.88
CA ARG A 169 -10.47 -14.87 -28.28
C ARG A 169 -9.01 -15.11 -28.63
N THR A 170 -8.80 -15.85 -29.72
CA THR A 170 -7.47 -16.13 -30.25
C THR A 170 -6.70 -14.84 -30.56
N GLY A 171 -5.51 -14.68 -30.00
CA GLY A 171 -4.65 -13.51 -30.20
C GLY A 171 -4.84 -12.37 -29.19
N PHE A 172 -5.82 -12.49 -28.27
CA PHE A 172 -6.06 -11.51 -27.20
C PHE A 172 -5.85 -12.08 -25.79
N GLU A 173 -5.29 -13.28 -25.66
CA GLU A 173 -5.12 -13.99 -24.39
C GLU A 173 -4.21 -13.22 -23.41
N GLN A 174 -3.28 -12.44 -23.95
CA GLN A 174 -2.35 -11.60 -23.20
C GLN A 174 -2.83 -10.15 -23.06
N VAL A 175 -3.99 -9.80 -23.61
CA VAL A 175 -4.53 -8.44 -23.58
C VAL A 175 -5.40 -8.25 -22.33
N TYR A 176 -5.08 -7.22 -21.55
CA TYR A 176 -5.79 -6.90 -20.32
C TYR A 176 -6.26 -5.45 -20.32
N VAL A 177 -7.55 -5.25 -20.04
CA VAL A 177 -8.13 -3.92 -19.84
C VAL A 177 -8.29 -3.65 -18.36
N ASN A 178 -7.64 -2.61 -17.87
CA ASN A 178 -7.71 -2.18 -16.47
C ASN A 178 -8.20 -0.74 -16.37
N SER A 179 -8.81 -0.36 -15.25
CA SER A 179 -9.05 1.05 -14.96
C SER A 179 -7.73 1.82 -14.86
N ASP A 180 -7.67 3.02 -15.44
CA ASP A 180 -6.55 3.92 -15.19
C ASP A 180 -6.62 4.43 -13.74
N LYS A 181 -5.64 4.02 -12.93
CA LYS A 181 -5.54 4.33 -11.50
C LYS A 181 -4.25 5.07 -11.25
N THR A 182 -4.34 6.15 -10.49
CA THR A 182 -3.16 6.88 -10.01
C THR A 182 -2.25 5.97 -9.18
N GLN A 183 -0.98 6.32 -9.06
CA GLN A 183 -0.01 5.57 -8.25
C GLN A 183 -0.54 5.35 -6.82
N CYS A 184 -1.02 6.42 -6.18
CA CYS A 184 -1.73 6.37 -4.91
C CYS A 184 -2.85 5.33 -4.86
N LYS A 185 -3.77 5.35 -5.83
CA LYS A 185 -4.89 4.41 -5.89
C LYS A 185 -4.41 2.97 -6.06
N ARG A 186 -3.37 2.75 -6.86
CA ARG A 186 -2.75 1.41 -7.04
C ARG A 186 -2.12 0.89 -5.76
N VAL A 187 -1.39 1.75 -5.02
CA VAL A 187 -0.80 1.40 -3.73
C VAL A 187 -1.89 1.09 -2.70
N LEU A 188 -2.90 1.96 -2.59
CA LEU A 188 -4.04 1.72 -1.70
C LEU A 188 -4.75 0.40 -2.03
N GLU A 189 -5.05 0.15 -3.30
CA GLU A 189 -5.68 -1.10 -3.73
C GLU A 189 -4.81 -2.33 -3.42
N ARG A 190 -3.50 -2.25 -3.62
CA ARG A 190 -2.57 -3.32 -3.26
C ARG A 190 -2.65 -3.63 -1.77
N ASN A 191 -2.62 -2.60 -0.92
CA ASN A 191 -2.69 -2.75 0.53
C ASN A 191 -4.04 -3.36 0.95
N LEU A 192 -5.16 -2.88 0.38
CA LEU A 192 -6.49 -3.43 0.65
C LEU A 192 -6.60 -4.90 0.22
N ARG A 193 -6.02 -5.28 -0.93
CA ARG A 193 -5.97 -6.68 -1.36
C ARG A 193 -5.12 -7.54 -0.43
N GLY A 194 -3.99 -7.02 0.04
CA GLY A 194 -3.15 -7.69 1.03
C GLY A 194 -3.90 -7.95 2.33
N GLU A 195 -4.52 -6.92 2.89
CA GLU A 195 -5.30 -7.01 4.13
C GLU A 195 -6.52 -7.93 3.98
N ARG A 196 -7.25 -7.83 2.86
CA ARG A 196 -8.34 -8.75 2.54
C ARG A 196 -7.85 -10.20 2.51
N ASN A 197 -6.73 -10.47 1.85
CA ASN A 197 -6.18 -11.82 1.75
C ASN A 197 -5.73 -12.33 3.12
N ARG A 198 -5.06 -11.51 3.93
CA ARG A 198 -4.68 -11.82 5.31
C ARG A 198 -5.89 -12.20 6.15
N ARG A 199 -6.92 -11.34 6.20
CA ARG A 199 -8.14 -11.62 6.97
C ARG A 199 -8.89 -12.84 6.47
N ASN A 200 -8.88 -13.12 5.16
CA ASN A 200 -9.47 -14.34 4.62
C ASN A 200 -8.66 -15.59 4.98
N GLN A 201 -7.34 -15.50 5.06
CA GLN A 201 -6.47 -16.60 5.49
C GLN A 201 -6.73 -17.01 6.95
N GLU A 202 -7.01 -16.03 7.82
CA GLU A 202 -7.34 -16.21 9.23
C GLU A 202 -8.74 -16.80 9.49
N LEU A 203 -9.59 -16.90 8.46
CA LEU A 203 -10.91 -17.52 8.60
C LEU A 203 -10.76 -19.04 8.80
N LYS A 204 -11.26 -19.52 9.94
CA LYS A 204 -11.17 -20.93 10.36
C LYS A 204 -12.19 -21.87 9.68
N GLY A 205 -13.10 -21.34 8.86
CA GLY A 205 -14.29 -22.08 8.37
C GLY A 205 -14.15 -22.77 7.01
N GLY A 206 -13.08 -22.54 6.25
CA GLY A 206 -12.92 -23.09 4.89
C GLY A 206 -11.66 -23.92 4.74
N THR A 207 -11.80 -25.24 4.67
CA THR A 207 -10.73 -26.22 4.45
C THR A 207 -10.45 -26.52 2.97
N GLU A 208 -11.28 -26.06 2.03
CA GLU A 208 -11.14 -26.41 0.60
C GLU A 208 -11.00 -25.19 -0.32
N GLY A 209 -9.84 -25.09 -0.98
CA GLY A 209 -9.57 -24.20 -2.11
C GLY A 209 -9.05 -22.78 -1.81
N ARG A 210 -8.79 -22.02 -2.89
CA ARG A 210 -8.22 -20.65 -2.89
C ARG A 210 -9.12 -19.59 -2.20
N HIS A 211 -10.38 -19.94 -1.91
CA HIS A 211 -11.38 -19.04 -1.34
C HIS A 211 -11.79 -19.48 0.06
N ARG A 212 -11.01 -19.07 1.06
CA ARG A 212 -11.36 -19.27 2.47
C ARG A 212 -12.58 -18.43 2.87
N TYR A 213 -13.43 -19.04 3.70
CA TYR A 213 -14.62 -18.42 4.24
C TYR A 213 -14.72 -18.67 5.74
N GLY A 214 -15.31 -17.72 6.45
CA GLY A 214 -15.69 -17.86 7.85
C GLY A 214 -17.15 -18.29 7.95
N ILE A 215 -17.50 -18.92 9.05
CA ILE A 215 -18.89 -19.17 9.42
C ILE A 215 -19.20 -18.20 10.55
N LYS A 216 -20.31 -17.46 10.44
CA LYS A 216 -20.74 -16.58 11.53
C LYS A 216 -21.27 -17.42 12.69
N SER A 217 -20.71 -17.19 13.88
CA SER A 217 -21.07 -17.92 15.09
C SER A 217 -22.32 -17.41 15.80
N SER A 218 -22.83 -16.22 15.46
CA SER A 218 -24.02 -15.64 16.10
C SER A 218 -24.67 -14.51 15.27
N GLY A 219 -25.94 -14.22 15.58
CA GLY A 219 -26.75 -13.15 15.02
C GLY A 219 -27.63 -13.57 13.83
N GLN A 220 -28.27 -12.62 13.15
CA GLN A 220 -29.22 -12.83 12.03
C GLN A 220 -28.65 -13.65 10.82
N TYR A 221 -27.35 -13.94 10.85
CA TYR A 221 -26.63 -14.66 9.80
C TYR A 221 -25.79 -15.81 10.35
N GLU A 222 -26.14 -16.34 11.52
CA GLU A 222 -25.52 -17.53 12.10
C GLU A 222 -25.51 -18.70 11.10
N GLY A 223 -24.41 -19.46 11.07
CA GLY A 223 -24.20 -20.57 10.15
C GLY A 223 -23.88 -20.17 8.70
N LYS A 224 -24.01 -18.90 8.32
CA LYS A 224 -23.76 -18.47 6.93
C LYS A 224 -22.27 -18.23 6.66
N LYS A 225 -21.84 -18.64 5.46
CA LYS A 225 -20.49 -18.43 4.94
C LYS A 225 -20.27 -16.96 4.58
N PHE A 226 -19.15 -16.39 5.01
CA PHE A 226 -18.73 -15.04 4.62
C PHE A 226 -17.25 -15.01 4.25
N SER A 227 -16.86 -14.03 3.45
CA SER A 227 -15.47 -13.72 3.15
C SER A 227 -15.28 -12.21 3.16
N TRP A 228 -14.13 -11.71 3.59
CA TRP A 228 -13.81 -10.30 3.45
C TRP A 228 -13.68 -9.93 1.97
N GLY A 229 -14.44 -8.92 1.55
CA GLY A 229 -14.40 -8.32 0.22
C GLY A 229 -13.99 -6.86 0.29
N ILE A 230 -13.54 -6.30 -0.84
CA ILE A 230 -13.24 -4.86 -0.94
C ILE A 230 -14.48 -4.16 -1.49
N ARG A 231 -15.01 -3.18 -0.74
CA ARG A 231 -16.08 -2.29 -1.22
C ARG A 231 -15.45 -1.01 -1.72
N TRP A 232 -15.62 -0.70 -3.01
CA TRP A 232 -15.04 0.49 -3.62
C TRP A 232 -15.89 1.75 -3.42
N ASP A 233 -17.16 1.58 -3.05
CA ASP A 233 -18.15 2.66 -2.98
C ASP A 233 -18.33 3.24 -1.56
N ASP A 234 -17.79 2.59 -0.54
CA ASP A 234 -17.94 3.00 0.87
C ASP A 234 -16.57 3.07 1.58
N PRO A 235 -16.03 4.28 1.80
CA PRO A 235 -14.71 4.46 2.37
C PRO A 235 -14.59 4.15 3.87
N GLU A 236 -15.70 4.01 4.59
CA GLU A 236 -15.66 3.61 6.02
C GLU A 236 -15.69 2.08 6.17
N LYS A 237 -16.10 1.36 5.11
CA LYS A 237 -16.30 -0.10 5.11
C LYS A 237 -15.56 -0.79 3.97
N PHE A 238 -14.37 -0.28 3.64
CA PHE A 238 -13.53 -0.77 2.55
C PHE A 238 -13.28 -2.27 2.61
N ILE A 239 -13.26 -2.89 3.80
CA ILE A 239 -13.18 -4.35 3.96
C ILE A 239 -14.37 -4.83 4.78
N SER A 240 -15.31 -5.47 4.09
CA SER A 240 -16.58 -5.92 4.67
C SER A 240 -16.80 -7.40 4.44
N PRO A 241 -17.49 -8.12 5.35
CA PRO A 241 -17.91 -9.49 5.10
C PRO A 241 -18.90 -9.50 3.94
N ASN A 242 -18.47 -10.06 2.81
CA ASN A 242 -19.30 -10.32 1.65
C ASN A 242 -20.07 -11.63 1.87
N LYS A 243 -21.38 -11.57 1.61
CA LYS A 243 -22.28 -12.70 1.77
C LYS A 243 -22.19 -13.53 0.49
N LYS A 244 -21.88 -14.83 0.57
CA LYS A 244 -22.24 -15.74 -0.52
C LYS A 244 -23.72 -16.07 -0.35
N ALA A 245 -24.54 -15.66 -1.31
CA ALA A 245 -25.89 -16.18 -1.43
C ALA A 245 -25.77 -17.69 -1.68
N THR A 246 -26.20 -18.49 -0.71
CA THR A 246 -26.46 -19.91 -0.94
C THR A 246 -27.60 -19.99 -1.95
N ASN A 247 -27.31 -20.49 -3.14
CA ASN A 247 -28.31 -20.81 -4.16
C ASN A 247 -29.19 -21.96 -3.62
N PRO A 248 -30.51 -21.80 -3.41
CA PRO A 248 -31.36 -22.92 -3.05
C PRO A 248 -31.86 -23.56 -4.35
N LYS A 249 -31.07 -24.49 -4.91
CA LYS A 249 -31.58 -25.46 -5.89
C LYS A 249 -31.01 -26.83 -5.59
N SER A 250 -31.43 -27.40 -4.47
CA SER A 250 -31.66 -28.83 -4.40
C SER A 250 -33.12 -29.05 -4.84
N LYS A 251 -33.34 -29.31 -6.13
CA LYS A 251 -34.56 -30.01 -6.54
C LYS A 251 -34.42 -31.42 -5.99
N SER A 252 -35.19 -31.75 -4.96
CA SER A 252 -35.48 -33.16 -4.65
C SER A 252 -36.27 -33.70 -5.82
N VAL A 253 -35.66 -34.61 -6.57
CA VAL A 253 -36.39 -35.53 -7.43
C VAL A 253 -36.78 -36.69 -6.51
N ASN A 254 -38.06 -36.75 -6.17
CA ASN A 254 -38.74 -38.01 -5.86
C ASN A 254 -39.53 -38.39 -7.11
#